data_AF-A0A8H3LIJ2-F1
#
_entry.id   AF-A0A8H3LIJ2-F1
#
_cell.length_a   1.000
_cell.length_b   1.000
_cell.length_c   1.000
_cell.angle_alpha   90.00
_cell.angle_beta   90.00
_cell.angle_gamma   90.00
#
_symmetry.space_group_name_H-M   'P 1'
#
loop_
_entity.id
_entity.type
_entity.pdbx_description
1 polymer ?
#
loop_
_entity_poly.entity_id
_entity_poly.type
_entity_poly.pdbx_seq_one_letter_code
_entity_poly.pdbx_strand_id
1 'polypeptide(L)'
;MILLLGYKLCRLSIAVNYLPSLPLLSRSKAIKPVYLILENEENPYWNDAIEKYLKRPQSDIFHNITYPKYHQQYQISSKPPNISRQYWIDLNGNYIIKRQKDILVIFHHTLVKSGEEFFYEQLLLRFLFRDEAELLNDFATYKEHFQSKFPQEYGRLVSDIKKQSTIQSNATIENYLQLIQKITLNINGNLQAIINQQLASLINPVPYMTRYSSIISTDDQYFNYNILTSSWGLLIKENIHTFYLQVWQELENPL
;
A
#
# COMPACT_ATOMS: atom_id res chain seq x y z
N MET A 1 12.53 20.06 -18.04
CA MET A 1 12.45 20.21 -19.52
C MET A 1 12.59 18.82 -20.10
N ILE A 2 11.59 18.31 -20.79
CA ILE A 2 11.65 16.98 -21.43
C ILE A 2 12.02 17.21 -22.90
N LEU A 3 13.12 16.58 -23.32
CA LEU A 3 13.59 16.59 -24.70
C LEU A 3 13.36 15.20 -25.30
N LEU A 4 12.81 15.14 -26.51
CA LEU A 4 12.79 13.92 -27.33
C LEU A 4 13.50 14.23 -28.64
N LEU A 5 14.56 13.46 -28.94
CA LEU A 5 15.40 13.66 -30.13
C LEU A 5 15.93 15.10 -30.28
N GLY A 6 16.25 15.77 -29.16
CA GLY A 6 16.72 17.16 -29.15
C GLY A 6 15.62 18.22 -29.29
N TYR A 7 14.37 17.82 -29.55
CA TYR A 7 13.22 18.73 -29.62
C TYR A 7 12.54 18.87 -28.26
N LYS A 8 12.16 20.10 -27.93
CA LYS A 8 11.46 20.43 -26.68
C LYS A 8 10.01 19.94 -26.78
N LEU A 9 9.68 18.83 -26.13
CA LEU A 9 8.31 18.33 -26.05
C LEU A 9 7.46 19.11 -25.04
N CYS A 10 8.01 19.35 -23.85
CA CYS A 10 7.28 20.06 -22.80
C CYS A 10 8.23 20.75 -21.82
N ARG A 11 7.85 21.96 -21.40
CA ARG A 11 8.51 22.72 -20.33
C ARG A 11 7.67 22.64 -19.06
N LEU A 12 7.84 21.55 -18.31
CA LEU A 12 7.35 21.47 -16.94
C LEU A 12 8.28 22.27 -16.03
N SER A 13 7.75 23.31 -15.38
CA SER A 13 8.42 24.13 -14.37
C SER A 13 7.96 23.81 -12.94
N ILE A 14 7.07 22.82 -12.80
CA ILE A 14 6.57 22.39 -11.49
C ILE A 14 7.61 21.48 -10.82
N ALA A 15 7.96 21.80 -9.59
CA ALA A 15 8.77 20.91 -8.78
C ALA A 15 7.91 19.75 -8.30
N VAL A 16 8.49 18.55 -8.26
CA VAL A 16 7.84 17.31 -7.85
C VAL A 16 8.63 16.73 -6.68
N ASN A 17 7.94 16.28 -5.64
CA ASN A 17 8.54 15.56 -4.53
C ASN A 17 7.87 14.20 -4.35
N TYR A 18 8.68 13.15 -4.21
CA TYR A 18 8.20 11.80 -3.94
C TYR A 18 8.26 11.53 -2.44
N LEU A 19 7.14 11.13 -1.87
CA LEU A 19 6.99 10.95 -0.44
C LEU A 19 6.80 9.47 -0.09
N PRO A 20 7.46 8.97 0.97
CA PRO A 20 7.17 7.66 1.52
C PRO A 20 5.73 7.62 2.04
N SER A 21 5.07 6.49 1.83
CA SER A 21 3.71 6.21 2.31
C SER A 21 3.60 4.85 2.99
N LEU A 22 4.73 4.22 3.33
CA LEU A 22 4.76 2.91 3.99
C LEU A 22 4.79 3.04 5.52
N PRO A 23 4.19 2.07 6.25
CA PRO A 23 4.21 2.01 7.70
C PRO A 23 5.63 1.81 8.23
N LEU A 24 5.86 2.16 9.50
CA LEU A 24 7.20 2.21 10.11
C LEU A 24 8.00 0.92 9.91
N LEU A 25 7.37 -0.25 10.07
CA LEU A 25 8.03 -1.56 9.92
C LEU A 25 8.47 -1.86 8.48
N SER A 26 7.74 -1.35 7.48
CA SER A 26 8.02 -1.58 6.06
C SER A 26 8.90 -0.48 5.44
N ARG A 27 9.23 0.57 6.19
CA ARG A 27 9.87 1.77 5.65
C ARG A 27 11.38 1.60 5.53
N SER A 28 11.91 1.80 4.33
CA SER A 28 13.36 1.90 4.12
C SER A 28 13.87 3.28 4.54
N LYS A 29 14.97 3.30 5.29
CA LYS A 29 15.65 4.54 5.71
C LYS A 29 17.06 4.61 5.16
N ALA A 30 17.48 5.81 4.79
CA ALA A 30 18.84 6.06 4.33
C ALA A 30 19.80 6.06 5.53
N ILE A 31 20.90 5.34 5.41
CA ILE A 31 21.95 5.27 6.44
C ILE A 31 22.81 6.52 6.35
N LYS A 32 23.19 7.09 7.50
CA LYS A 32 24.12 8.21 7.60
C LYS A 32 25.53 7.75 7.20
N PRO A 33 26.37 8.65 6.65
CA PRO A 33 27.79 8.39 6.50
C PRO A 33 28.46 7.99 7.82
N VAL A 34 29.46 7.11 7.76
CA VAL A 34 30.18 6.57 8.93
C VAL A 34 30.65 7.68 9.87
N TYR A 35 31.21 8.78 9.36
CA TYR A 35 31.70 9.87 10.20
C TYR A 35 30.61 10.52 11.06
N LEU A 36 29.38 10.64 10.56
CA LEU A 36 28.24 11.17 11.34
C LEU A 36 27.69 10.16 12.34
N ILE A 37 27.84 8.86 12.07
CA ILE A 37 27.43 7.80 13.00
C ILE A 37 28.37 7.76 14.20
N LEU A 38 29.68 7.90 13.97
CA LEU A 38 30.69 7.91 15.03
C LEU A 38 30.55 9.13 15.96
N GLU A 39 30.03 10.25 15.46
CA GLU A 39 29.76 11.44 16.28
C GLU A 39 28.49 11.32 17.12
N ASN A 40 27.52 10.50 16.69
CA ASN A 40 26.24 10.32 17.39
C ASN A 40 25.66 8.92 17.13
N GLU A 41 25.95 7.99 18.04
CA GLU A 41 25.66 6.56 17.89
C GLU A 41 24.18 6.19 18.10
N GLU A 42 23.33 7.11 18.59
CA GLU A 42 21.95 6.78 18.96
C GLU A 42 21.06 6.39 17.76
N ASN A 43 21.22 7.06 16.62
CA ASN A 43 20.42 6.78 15.42
C ASN A 43 21.24 6.90 14.13
N PRO A 44 21.60 5.78 13.48
CA PRO A 44 22.41 5.78 12.27
C PRO A 44 21.62 6.14 11.01
N TYR A 45 20.32 6.42 11.10
CA TYR A 45 19.47 6.68 9.94
C TYR A 45 19.12 8.17 9.79
N TRP A 46 18.95 8.61 8.55
CA TRP A 46 18.36 9.91 8.24
C TRP A 46 16.85 9.89 8.44
N ASN A 47 16.34 11.00 8.98
CA ASN A 47 14.90 11.15 9.15
C ASN A 47 14.20 11.20 7.78
N ASP A 48 13.17 10.36 7.63
CA ASP A 48 12.34 10.34 6.43
C ASP A 48 11.33 11.51 6.43
N ALA A 49 10.51 11.60 5.38
CA ALA A 49 9.56 12.69 5.24
C ALA A 49 8.37 12.60 6.21
N ILE A 50 7.98 11.40 6.63
CA ILE A 50 6.92 11.18 7.62
C ILE A 50 7.43 11.62 8.99
N GLU A 51 8.62 11.19 9.40
CA GLU A 51 9.25 11.61 10.66
C GLU A 51 9.46 13.12 10.72
N LYS A 52 9.88 13.73 9.61
CA LYS A 52 9.96 15.19 9.50
C LYS A 52 8.60 15.86 9.68
N TYR A 53 7.53 15.27 9.15
CA TYR A 53 6.17 15.76 9.35
C TYR A 53 5.68 15.58 10.79
N LEU A 54 6.03 14.49 11.46
CA LEU A 54 5.71 14.29 12.89
C LEU A 54 6.39 15.35 13.76
N LYS A 55 7.59 15.80 13.37
CA LYS A 55 8.36 16.83 14.09
C LYS A 55 8.00 18.26 13.72
N ARG A 56 6.94 18.47 12.92
CA ARG A 56 6.50 19.82 12.49
C ARG A 56 6.18 20.74 13.68
N PRO A 57 6.23 22.08 13.51
CA PRO A 57 6.04 23.03 14.60
C PRO A 57 4.68 22.89 15.32
N GLN A 58 4.62 23.36 16.57
CA GLN A 58 3.45 23.23 17.44
C GLN A 58 2.42 24.36 17.32
N SER A 59 2.38 25.08 16.19
CA SER A 59 1.35 26.10 15.97
C SER A 59 0.06 25.51 15.36
N ASP A 60 -1.06 26.21 15.54
CA ASP A 60 -2.38 25.81 15.02
C ASP A 60 -2.39 25.53 13.52
N ILE A 61 -1.59 26.29 12.77
CA ILE A 61 -1.41 26.13 11.31
C ILE A 61 -0.93 24.71 10.99
N PHE A 62 0.01 24.18 11.78
CA PHE A 62 0.56 22.85 11.57
C PHE A 62 -0.24 21.78 12.31
N HIS A 63 -1.14 22.14 13.24
CA HIS A 63 -2.04 21.16 13.84
C HIS A 63 -3.08 20.70 12.81
N ASN A 64 -3.56 21.64 11.98
CA ASN A 64 -4.62 21.40 11.00
C ASN A 64 -4.12 21.16 9.57
N ILE A 65 -2.90 20.64 9.40
CA ILE A 65 -2.33 20.32 8.09
C ILE A 65 -2.12 18.82 7.92
N THR A 66 -2.47 18.28 6.76
CA THR A 66 -2.20 16.88 6.42
C THR A 66 -0.78 16.69 5.91
N TYR A 67 -0.29 15.45 5.97
CA TYR A 67 1.04 15.07 5.49
C TYR A 67 1.33 15.55 4.04
N PRO A 68 0.44 15.33 3.05
CA PRO A 68 0.64 15.83 1.70
C PRO A 68 0.75 17.36 1.62
N LYS A 69 -0.19 18.07 2.27
CA LYS A 69 -0.27 19.53 2.24
C LYS A 69 0.97 20.17 2.88
N TYR A 70 1.49 19.57 3.94
CA TYR A 70 2.70 20.04 4.59
C TYR A 70 3.89 20.07 3.63
N HIS A 71 4.16 18.95 2.95
CA HIS A 71 5.29 18.87 2.01
C HIS A 71 5.05 19.62 0.70
N GLN A 72 3.78 19.83 0.33
CA GLN A 72 3.38 20.64 -0.82
C GLN A 72 3.64 22.12 -0.59
N GLN A 73 3.31 22.63 0.61
CA GLN A 73 3.27 24.07 0.91
C GLN A 73 4.52 24.55 1.64
N TYR A 74 5.25 23.67 2.31
CA TYR A 74 6.40 24.04 3.13
C TYR A 74 7.69 23.37 2.66
N GLN A 75 8.80 24.03 2.95
CA GLN A 75 10.14 23.53 2.73
C GLN A 75 10.87 23.46 4.07
N ILE A 76 11.56 22.35 4.31
CA ILE A 76 12.42 22.15 5.48
C ILE A 76 13.85 22.53 5.08
N SER A 77 14.52 23.32 5.91
CA SER A 77 15.90 23.76 5.73
C SER A 77 16.66 23.64 7.05
N SER A 78 17.87 23.07 7.01
CA SER A 78 18.80 23.10 8.14
C SER A 78 19.50 24.46 8.29
N LYS A 79 19.48 25.27 7.23
CA LYS A 79 20.10 26.61 7.20
C LYS A 79 19.05 27.69 7.50
N PRO A 80 19.43 28.76 8.22
CA PRO A 80 18.53 29.87 8.48
C PRO A 80 18.10 30.53 7.16
N PRO A 81 16.82 30.89 7.02
CA PRO A 81 16.34 31.63 5.85
C PRO A 81 16.87 33.06 5.84
N ASN A 82 16.84 33.68 4.65
CA ASN A 82 17.04 35.13 4.55
C ASN A 82 15.97 35.87 5.39
N ILE A 83 16.39 36.94 6.06
CA ILE A 83 15.65 37.70 7.09
C ILE A 83 14.22 38.11 6.66
N SER A 84 13.94 38.22 5.36
CA SER A 84 12.65 38.67 4.83
C SER A 84 11.55 37.60 4.74
N ARG A 85 11.86 36.30 4.93
CA ARG A 85 10.86 35.23 4.81
C ARG A 85 10.34 34.81 6.17
N GLN A 86 9.02 34.74 6.32
CA GLN A 86 8.39 34.11 7.47
C GLN A 86 8.79 32.64 7.56
N TYR A 87 9.22 32.22 8.74
CA TYR A 87 9.63 30.86 9.02
C TYR A 87 9.15 30.41 10.40
N TRP A 88 9.16 29.10 10.60
CA TRP A 88 8.90 28.45 11.88
C TRP A 88 10.05 27.48 12.18
N ILE A 89 10.16 27.06 13.44
CA ILE A 89 11.17 26.09 13.87
C ILE A 89 10.44 24.81 14.26
N ASP A 90 10.88 23.68 13.69
CA ASP A 90 10.36 22.36 13.99
C ASP A 90 10.94 21.83 15.32
N LEU A 91 10.44 20.68 15.80
CA LEU A 91 10.89 20.09 17.06
C LEU A 91 12.34 19.58 17.02
N ASN A 92 12.93 19.44 15.83
CA ASN A 92 14.33 19.05 15.62
C ASN A 92 15.25 20.27 15.38
N GLY A 93 14.74 21.50 15.50
CA GLY A 93 15.50 22.72 15.25
C GLY A 93 15.67 23.10 13.78
N ASN A 94 14.98 22.45 12.84
CA ASN A 94 15.01 22.83 11.43
C ASN A 94 14.05 23.99 11.14
N TYR A 95 14.40 24.78 10.13
CA TYR A 95 13.60 25.90 9.66
C TYR A 95 12.54 25.43 8.65
N ILE A 96 11.28 25.74 8.94
CA ILE A 96 10.13 25.48 8.09
C ILE A 96 9.74 26.78 7.41
N ILE A 97 9.80 26.81 6.07
CA ILE A 97 9.58 28.01 5.28
C ILE A 97 8.40 27.75 4.35
N LYS A 98 7.43 28.68 4.32
CA LYS A 98 6.31 28.59 3.38
C LYS A 98 6.80 28.84 1.95
N ARG A 99 6.42 27.97 1.02
CA ARG A 99 6.74 28.10 -0.40
C ARG A 99 5.90 29.21 -1.02
N GLN A 100 6.48 29.88 -2.02
CA GLN A 100 5.74 30.85 -2.84
C GLN A 100 4.80 30.18 -3.84
N LYS A 101 5.16 28.97 -4.28
CA LYS A 101 4.36 28.13 -5.17
C LYS A 101 4.36 26.71 -4.62
N ASP A 102 3.17 26.15 -4.55
CA ASP A 102 2.97 24.76 -4.16
C ASP A 102 3.66 23.83 -5.17
N ILE A 103 4.24 22.76 -4.64
CA ILE A 103 4.87 21.72 -5.45
C ILE A 103 3.93 20.52 -5.61
N LEU A 104 4.15 19.73 -6.65
CA LEU A 104 3.41 18.48 -6.80
C LEU A 104 4.02 17.43 -5.86
N VAL A 105 3.18 16.74 -5.12
CA VAL A 105 3.58 15.67 -4.21
C VAL A 105 3.02 14.36 -4.73
N ILE A 106 3.89 13.35 -4.85
CA ILE A 106 3.55 12.02 -5.36
C ILE A 106 3.88 10.99 -4.29
N PHE A 107 3.09 9.93 -4.25
CA PHE A 107 3.25 8.80 -3.34
C PHE A 107 3.36 7.50 -4.14
N HIS A 108 3.82 6.44 -3.50
CA HIS A 108 3.58 5.10 -4.03
C HIS A 108 2.07 4.88 -4.07
N HIS A 109 1.55 4.23 -5.11
CA HIS A 109 0.12 3.93 -5.17
C HIS A 109 -0.08 2.52 -4.63
N THR A 110 -0.41 2.39 -3.34
CA THR A 110 -0.80 1.08 -2.81
C THR A 110 -2.15 0.66 -3.37
N LEU A 111 -2.24 -0.63 -3.71
CA LEU A 111 -3.50 -1.25 -4.06
C LEU A 111 -4.16 -1.81 -2.81
N VAL A 112 -5.48 -1.89 -2.83
CA VAL A 112 -6.32 -2.58 -1.85
C VAL A 112 -5.80 -3.98 -1.47
N LYS A 113 -5.16 -4.67 -2.43
CA LYS A 113 -4.53 -5.98 -2.27
C LYS A 113 -3.33 -5.99 -1.32
N SER A 114 -2.76 -4.83 -1.03
CA SER A 114 -1.59 -4.65 -0.15
C SER A 114 -1.99 -4.63 1.33
N GLY A 115 -3.28 -4.80 1.65
CA GLY A 115 -3.77 -4.98 3.02
C GLY A 115 -3.53 -3.74 3.88
N GLU A 116 -2.86 -3.92 5.02
CA GLU A 116 -2.59 -2.84 5.99
C GLU A 116 -1.81 -1.66 5.39
N GLU A 117 -0.90 -1.89 4.44
CA GLU A 117 -0.15 -0.81 3.81
C GLU A 117 -1.07 0.17 3.07
N PHE A 118 -2.13 -0.36 2.43
CA PHE A 118 -3.13 0.46 1.76
C PHE A 118 -3.91 1.31 2.77
N PHE A 119 -4.37 0.71 3.86
CA PHE A 119 -5.15 1.44 4.87
C PHE A 119 -4.31 2.47 5.62
N TYR A 120 -3.05 2.13 5.91
CA TYR A 120 -2.07 3.08 6.44
C TYR A 120 -1.92 4.28 5.51
N GLU A 121 -1.71 4.05 4.21
CA GLU A 121 -1.56 5.13 3.23
C GLU A 121 -2.84 6.00 3.17
N GLN A 122 -4.04 5.38 3.14
CA GLN A 122 -5.29 6.14 3.12
C GLN A 122 -5.45 7.05 4.35
N LEU A 123 -5.07 6.56 5.54
CA LEU A 123 -5.07 7.37 6.76
C LEU A 123 -4.00 8.45 6.70
N LEU A 124 -2.76 8.11 6.35
CA LEU A 124 -1.63 9.04 6.27
C LEU A 124 -1.93 10.26 5.40
N LEU A 125 -2.57 10.04 4.24
CA LEU A 125 -2.83 11.10 3.27
C LEU A 125 -3.98 12.04 3.68
N ARG A 126 -4.93 11.56 4.48
CA ARG A 126 -6.22 12.23 4.73
C ARG A 126 -6.40 12.67 6.18
N PHE A 127 -5.73 12.02 7.12
CA PHE A 127 -5.93 12.23 8.55
C PHE A 127 -5.00 13.32 9.09
N LEU A 128 -5.48 14.01 10.12
CA LEU A 128 -4.70 14.97 10.90
C LEU A 128 -4.21 14.23 12.15
N PHE A 129 -2.89 14.08 12.28
CA PHE A 129 -2.24 13.33 13.36
C PHE A 129 -0.89 13.94 13.71
N ARG A 130 -0.47 13.87 14.96
CA ARG A 130 0.77 14.46 15.50
C ARG A 130 1.87 13.44 15.74
N ASP A 131 1.51 12.21 16.02
CA ASP A 131 2.45 11.09 16.14
C ASP A 131 1.89 9.84 15.45
N GLU A 132 2.74 8.82 15.34
CA GLU A 132 2.39 7.58 14.66
C GLU A 132 1.37 6.75 15.46
N ALA A 133 1.30 6.95 16.78
CA ALA A 133 0.33 6.28 17.64
C ALA A 133 -1.08 6.82 17.40
N GLU A 134 -1.26 8.13 17.21
CA GLU A 134 -2.54 8.75 16.85
C GLU A 134 -3.09 8.26 15.50
N LEU A 135 -2.21 7.84 14.59
CA LEU A 135 -2.64 7.31 13.28
C LEU A 135 -3.30 5.94 13.41
N LEU A 136 -2.87 5.11 14.36
CA LEU A 136 -3.51 3.83 14.70
C LEU A 136 -4.65 4.03 15.71
N ASN A 137 -4.45 4.96 16.65
CA ASN A 137 -5.32 5.26 17.79
C ASN A 137 -5.60 4.00 18.64
N ASP A 138 -6.81 3.86 19.19
CA ASP A 138 -7.22 2.72 20.01
C ASP A 138 -7.63 1.47 19.20
N PHE A 139 -7.31 1.42 17.89
CA PHE A 139 -7.67 0.29 17.02
C PHE A 139 -6.53 -0.73 16.94
N ALA A 140 -6.88 -2.00 16.68
CA ALA A 140 -5.86 -3.03 16.52
C ALA A 140 -5.16 -2.94 15.15
N THR A 141 -5.87 -2.45 14.12
CA THR A 141 -5.39 -2.39 12.74
C THR A 141 -5.75 -1.06 12.06
N TYR A 142 -4.97 -0.65 11.05
CA TYR A 142 -5.28 0.53 10.24
C TYR A 142 -6.58 0.35 9.45
N LYS A 143 -6.89 -0.89 9.03
CA LYS A 143 -8.19 -1.24 8.42
C LYS A 143 -9.36 -0.88 9.33
N GLU A 144 -9.33 -1.28 10.60
CA GLU A 144 -10.39 -0.98 11.56
C GLU A 144 -10.57 0.53 11.76
N HIS A 145 -9.46 1.26 11.92
CA HIS A 145 -9.51 2.70 12.06
C HIS A 145 -10.11 3.36 10.80
N PHE A 146 -9.68 2.94 9.61
CA PHE A 146 -10.22 3.42 8.35
C PHE A 146 -11.72 3.11 8.21
N GLN A 147 -12.14 1.89 8.53
CA GLN A 147 -13.55 1.47 8.48
C GLN A 147 -14.41 2.29 9.44
N SER A 148 -13.92 2.53 10.67
CA SER A 148 -14.62 3.34 11.67
C SER A 148 -14.79 4.79 11.20
N LYS A 149 -13.75 5.36 10.56
CA LYS A 149 -13.78 6.76 10.10
C LYS A 149 -14.54 6.97 8.79
N PHE A 150 -14.48 6.02 7.87
CA PHE A 150 -15.05 6.11 6.53
C PHE A 150 -15.95 4.91 6.20
N PRO A 151 -17.03 4.65 6.97
CA PRO A 151 -17.81 3.42 6.85
C PRO A 151 -18.49 3.26 5.48
N GLN A 152 -18.94 4.37 4.88
CA GLN A 152 -19.56 4.34 3.56
C GLN A 152 -18.56 4.03 2.44
N GLU A 153 -17.36 4.62 2.51
CA GLU A 153 -16.30 4.37 1.53
C GLU A 153 -15.80 2.93 1.63
N TYR A 154 -15.63 2.44 2.86
CA TYR A 154 -15.28 1.05 3.12
C TYR A 154 -16.34 0.09 2.57
N GLY A 155 -17.63 0.37 2.82
CA GLY A 155 -18.73 -0.43 2.28
C GLY A 155 -18.74 -0.49 0.75
N ARG A 156 -18.49 0.64 0.07
CA ARG A 156 -18.35 0.68 -1.40
C ARG A 156 -17.17 -0.15 -1.87
N LEU A 157 -16.01 0.03 -1.23
CA LEU A 157 -14.79 -0.70 -1.55
C LEU A 157 -14.98 -2.22 -1.43
N VAL A 158 -15.63 -2.69 -0.36
CA VAL A 158 -16.01 -4.11 -0.19
C VAL A 158 -16.93 -4.58 -1.33
N SER A 159 -17.93 -3.77 -1.69
CA SER A 159 -18.87 -4.13 -2.76
C SER A 159 -18.20 -4.22 -4.14
N ASP A 160 -17.30 -3.29 -4.45
CA ASP A 160 -16.55 -3.26 -5.71
C ASP A 160 -15.61 -4.45 -5.83
N ILE A 161 -14.93 -4.80 -4.74
CA ILE A 161 -14.09 -6.00 -4.67
C ILE A 161 -14.91 -7.25 -4.91
N LYS A 162 -16.05 -7.42 -4.22
CA LYS A 162 -16.92 -8.58 -4.39
C LYS A 162 -17.37 -8.72 -5.84
N LYS A 163 -17.83 -7.62 -6.44
CA LYS A 163 -18.22 -7.57 -7.85
C LYS A 163 -17.07 -7.94 -8.78
N GLN A 164 -15.88 -7.38 -8.56
CA GLN A 164 -14.70 -7.68 -9.37
C GLN A 164 -14.28 -9.15 -9.25
N SER A 165 -14.35 -9.71 -8.04
CA SER A 165 -14.07 -11.13 -7.79
C SER A 165 -15.06 -12.02 -8.54
N THR A 166 -16.37 -11.74 -8.46
CA THR A 166 -17.39 -12.50 -9.20
C THR A 166 -17.15 -12.45 -10.72
N ILE A 167 -16.84 -11.27 -11.27
CA ILE A 167 -16.54 -11.11 -12.70
C ILE A 167 -15.31 -11.94 -13.10
N GLN A 168 -14.24 -11.91 -12.31
CA GLN A 168 -13.03 -12.69 -12.59
C GLN A 168 -13.26 -14.19 -12.48
N SER A 169 -14.00 -14.64 -11.47
CA SER A 169 -14.39 -16.04 -11.32
C SER A 169 -15.20 -16.52 -12.52
N ASN A 170 -16.22 -15.77 -12.92
CA ASN A 170 -17.05 -16.11 -14.08
C ASN A 170 -16.23 -16.18 -15.37
N ALA A 171 -15.38 -15.18 -15.64
CA ALA A 171 -14.50 -15.17 -16.80
C ALA A 171 -13.54 -16.37 -16.82
N THR A 172 -13.04 -16.78 -15.64
CA THR A 172 -12.17 -17.95 -15.51
C THR A 172 -12.94 -19.24 -15.82
N ILE A 173 -14.16 -19.40 -15.28
CA ILE A 173 -15.04 -20.54 -15.55
C ILE A 173 -15.36 -20.61 -17.05
N GLU A 174 -15.74 -19.49 -17.66
CA GLU A 174 -16.03 -19.42 -19.10
C GLU A 174 -14.81 -19.81 -19.95
N ASN A 175 -13.63 -19.30 -19.61
CA ASN A 175 -12.38 -19.67 -20.29
C ASN A 175 -12.09 -21.17 -20.17
N TYR A 176 -12.25 -21.75 -18.98
CA TYR A 176 -12.10 -23.19 -18.78
C TYR A 176 -13.09 -23.96 -19.66
N LEU A 177 -14.37 -23.64 -19.61
CA LEU A 177 -15.40 -24.31 -20.41
C LEU A 177 -15.10 -24.26 -21.92
N GLN A 178 -14.64 -23.11 -22.43
CA GLN A 178 -14.22 -22.98 -23.83
C GLN A 178 -13.01 -23.87 -24.16
N LEU A 179 -12.06 -23.99 -23.24
CA LEU A 179 -10.88 -24.81 -23.41
C LEU A 179 -11.24 -26.30 -23.41
N ILE A 180 -12.15 -26.72 -22.51
CA ILE A 180 -12.72 -28.07 -22.50
C ILE A 180 -13.43 -28.36 -23.82
N GLN A 181 -14.26 -27.44 -24.32
CA GLN A 181 -14.95 -27.60 -25.60
C GLN A 181 -13.96 -27.75 -26.77
N LYS A 182 -12.92 -26.90 -26.84
CA LYS A 182 -11.88 -26.99 -27.87
C LYS A 182 -11.10 -28.30 -27.83
N ILE A 183 -10.75 -28.77 -26.64
CA ILE A 183 -10.09 -30.06 -26.42
C ILE A 183 -11.01 -31.19 -26.84
N THR A 184 -12.27 -31.14 -26.41
CA THR A 184 -13.30 -32.14 -26.71
C THR A 184 -13.57 -32.28 -28.20
N LEU A 185 -13.63 -31.18 -28.96
CA LEU A 185 -13.86 -31.19 -30.40
C LEU A 185 -12.67 -31.73 -31.22
N ASN A 186 -11.46 -31.73 -30.64
CA ASN A 186 -10.22 -32.06 -31.36
C ASN A 186 -9.60 -33.41 -30.94
N ILE A 187 -10.26 -34.18 -30.06
CA ILE A 187 -9.70 -35.41 -29.48
C ILE A 187 -10.51 -36.65 -29.88
N ASN A 188 -9.81 -37.75 -30.14
CA ASN A 188 -10.38 -39.06 -30.45
C ASN A 188 -11.24 -39.57 -29.27
N GLY A 189 -12.44 -40.12 -29.53
CA GLY A 189 -13.53 -40.25 -28.54
C GLY A 189 -13.20 -40.95 -27.21
N ASN A 190 -12.19 -41.83 -27.17
CA ASN A 190 -11.74 -42.47 -25.92
C ASN A 190 -10.97 -41.54 -24.97
N LEU A 191 -10.17 -40.62 -25.50
CA LEU A 191 -9.43 -39.64 -24.68
C LEU A 191 -10.35 -38.52 -24.20
N GLN A 192 -11.40 -38.20 -24.97
CA GLN A 192 -12.42 -37.22 -24.59
C GLN A 192 -13.14 -37.63 -23.30
N ALA A 193 -13.48 -38.91 -23.14
CA ALA A 193 -14.11 -39.43 -21.93
C ALA A 193 -13.21 -39.30 -20.69
N ILE A 194 -11.92 -39.68 -20.82
CA ILE A 194 -10.94 -39.62 -19.71
C ILE A 194 -10.68 -38.17 -19.29
N ILE A 195 -10.50 -37.26 -20.25
CA ILE A 195 -10.23 -35.85 -19.99
C ILE A 195 -11.46 -35.17 -19.38
N ASN A 196 -12.67 -35.45 -19.87
CA ASN A 196 -13.90 -34.91 -19.28
C ASN A 196 -14.09 -35.37 -17.83
N GLN A 197 -13.75 -36.62 -17.52
CA GLN A 197 -13.88 -37.15 -16.16
C GLN A 197 -12.86 -36.50 -15.20
N GLN A 198 -11.63 -36.25 -15.65
CA GLN A 198 -10.61 -35.54 -14.86
C GLN A 198 -10.87 -34.04 -14.72
N LEU A 199 -11.46 -33.39 -15.73
CA LEU A 199 -11.84 -31.98 -15.63
C LEU A 199 -13.07 -31.80 -14.75
N ALA A 200 -14.05 -32.72 -14.81
CA ALA A 200 -15.22 -32.69 -13.95
C ALA A 200 -14.85 -32.86 -12.47
N SER A 201 -13.80 -33.62 -12.13
CA SER A 201 -13.30 -33.71 -10.75
C SER A 201 -12.55 -32.45 -10.29
N LEU A 202 -12.04 -31.63 -11.21
CA LEU A 202 -11.43 -30.33 -10.94
C LEU A 202 -12.45 -29.16 -10.85
N ILE A 203 -13.72 -29.40 -11.20
CA ILE A 203 -14.80 -28.38 -11.13
C ILE A 203 -15.12 -27.99 -9.69
N ASN A 204 -14.72 -28.77 -8.67
CA ASN A 204 -14.77 -28.30 -7.28
C ASN A 204 -13.81 -27.12 -7.13
N PRO A 205 -14.31 -25.87 -7.09
CA PRO A 205 -13.41 -24.74 -6.98
C PRO A 205 -12.80 -24.83 -5.59
N VAL A 206 -11.50 -25.11 -5.52
CA VAL A 206 -10.73 -24.73 -4.33
C VAL A 206 -11.05 -23.26 -4.11
N PRO A 207 -11.52 -22.84 -2.92
CA PRO A 207 -11.89 -21.45 -2.69
C PRO A 207 -10.67 -20.62 -3.05
N TYR A 208 -10.77 -19.90 -4.16
CA TYR A 208 -9.71 -19.04 -4.63
C TYR A 208 -9.56 -18.02 -3.52
N MET A 209 -8.46 -18.10 -2.75
CA MET A 209 -8.09 -17.05 -1.82
C MET A 209 -8.06 -15.77 -2.65
N THR A 210 -9.13 -15.00 -2.53
CA THR A 210 -9.32 -13.85 -3.41
C THR A 210 -8.11 -12.96 -3.22
N ARG A 211 -7.65 -12.29 -4.28
CA ARG A 211 -6.56 -11.29 -4.19
C ARG A 211 -6.89 -10.14 -3.21
N TYR A 212 -8.06 -10.17 -2.61
CA TYR A 212 -8.66 -9.23 -1.68
C TYR A 212 -9.09 -9.91 -0.37
N SER A 213 -8.56 -11.10 -0.09
CA SER A 213 -8.85 -11.84 1.14
C SER A 213 -8.67 -10.94 2.35
N SER A 214 -7.67 -10.07 2.36
CA SER A 214 -7.43 -9.03 3.37
C SER A 214 -8.68 -8.24 3.81
N ILE A 215 -9.67 -8.04 2.96
CA ILE A 215 -10.83 -7.17 3.26
C ILE A 215 -12.11 -7.96 3.54
N ILE A 216 -12.19 -9.19 3.04
CA ILE A 216 -13.37 -10.04 3.19
C ILE A 216 -13.15 -11.14 4.24
N SER A 217 -11.90 -11.33 4.69
CA SER A 217 -11.50 -12.26 5.74
C SER A 217 -12.11 -11.90 7.09
N THR A 218 -12.37 -12.93 7.89
CA THR A 218 -12.59 -12.77 9.34
C THR A 218 -11.34 -12.18 10.01
N ASP A 219 -11.47 -11.67 11.23
CA ASP A 219 -10.36 -11.00 11.92
C ASP A 219 -9.13 -11.90 12.08
N ASP A 220 -9.34 -13.19 12.39
CA ASP A 220 -8.27 -14.19 12.49
C ASP A 220 -7.57 -14.44 11.14
N GLN A 221 -8.36 -14.55 10.07
CA GLN A 221 -7.83 -14.74 8.71
C GLN A 221 -7.07 -13.49 8.24
N TYR A 222 -7.53 -12.31 8.63
CA TYR A 222 -6.89 -11.04 8.33
C TYR A 222 -5.54 -10.90 9.02
N PHE A 223 -5.50 -11.21 10.32
CA PHE A 223 -4.29 -11.16 11.13
C PHE A 223 -3.21 -12.08 10.57
N ASN A 224 -3.56 -13.34 10.29
CA ASN A 224 -2.65 -14.32 9.69
C ASN A 224 -2.17 -13.88 8.30
N TYR A 225 -3.06 -13.31 7.47
CA TYR A 225 -2.68 -12.79 6.16
C TYR A 225 -1.63 -11.68 6.26
N ASN A 226 -1.81 -10.72 7.18
CA ASN A 226 -0.86 -9.62 7.38
C ASN A 226 0.51 -10.09 7.90
N ILE A 227 0.54 -11.10 8.78
CA ILE A 227 1.81 -11.71 9.24
C ILE A 227 2.55 -12.33 8.06
N LEU A 228 1.85 -13.10 7.22
CA LEU A 228 2.45 -13.77 6.08
C LEU A 228 2.94 -12.78 5.03
N THR A 229 2.16 -11.75 4.70
CA THR A 229 2.57 -10.74 3.70
C THR A 229 3.71 -9.84 4.19
N SER A 230 3.73 -9.47 5.47
CA SER A 230 4.83 -8.69 6.05
C SER A 230 6.13 -9.50 6.14
N SER A 231 6.03 -10.80 6.46
CA SER A 231 7.20 -11.67 6.61
C SER A 231 7.77 -12.12 5.27
N TRP A 232 6.91 -12.44 4.29
CA TRP A 232 7.31 -13.11 3.05
C TRP A 232 7.18 -12.21 1.80
N GLY A 233 6.71 -10.98 1.97
CA GLY A 233 6.36 -10.07 0.87
C GLY A 233 5.02 -10.43 0.22
N LEU A 234 4.56 -9.59 -0.73
CA LEU A 234 3.41 -9.92 -1.56
C LEU A 234 3.69 -11.26 -2.27
N LEU A 235 2.83 -12.26 -2.05
CA LEU A 235 2.80 -13.58 -2.74
C LEU A 235 2.58 -13.48 -4.27
N ILE A 236 2.81 -12.31 -4.86
CA ILE A 236 2.58 -11.92 -6.25
C ILE A 236 3.80 -12.21 -7.15
N LYS A 237 4.89 -12.80 -6.63
CA LYS A 237 5.81 -13.47 -7.56
C LYS A 237 5.12 -14.72 -8.08
N GLU A 238 4.63 -14.61 -9.32
CA GLU A 238 3.72 -15.47 -10.10
C GLU A 238 4.09 -16.97 -10.21
N ASN A 239 4.92 -17.54 -9.34
CA ASN A 239 5.44 -18.90 -9.44
C ASN A 239 5.49 -19.67 -8.10
N ILE A 240 4.69 -19.30 -7.08
CA ILE A 240 4.58 -20.15 -5.88
C ILE A 240 3.45 -21.16 -6.09
N HIS A 241 3.86 -22.42 -6.23
CA HIS A 241 3.04 -23.60 -6.45
C HIS A 241 1.91 -23.73 -5.42
N THR A 242 0.76 -24.23 -5.89
CA THR A 242 -0.50 -24.53 -5.17
C THR A 242 -0.40 -25.49 -3.99
N PHE A 243 0.81 -25.89 -3.56
CA PHE A 243 1.03 -26.88 -2.51
C PHE A 243 0.62 -26.40 -1.11
N TYR A 244 0.59 -25.09 -0.86
CA TYR A 244 0.28 -24.54 0.47
C TYR A 244 -1.22 -24.40 0.79
N LEU A 245 -2.11 -24.68 -0.17
CA LEU A 245 -3.55 -24.74 0.07
C LEU A 245 -3.97 -26.01 0.84
N GLN A 246 -3.13 -27.03 0.86
CA GLN A 246 -3.44 -28.33 1.47
C GLN A 246 -3.30 -28.31 3.01
N VAL A 247 -2.35 -27.52 3.53
CA VAL A 247 -2.11 -27.39 5.00
C VAL A 247 -3.23 -26.61 5.69
N TRP A 248 -3.90 -25.68 4.98
CA TRP A 248 -5.04 -24.95 5.54
C TRP A 248 -6.32 -25.80 5.62
N GLN A 249 -6.53 -26.75 4.71
CA GLN A 249 -7.69 -27.66 4.76
C GLN A 249 -7.60 -28.69 5.90
N GLU A 250 -6.40 -29.08 6.33
CA GLU A 250 -6.23 -30.00 7.47
C GLU A 250 -6.52 -29.35 8.83
N LEU A 251 -6.54 -28.02 8.92
CA LEU A 251 -6.84 -27.29 10.14
C LEU A 251 -8.33 -26.92 10.31
N GLU A 252 -9.11 -26.90 9.22
CA GLU A 252 -10.56 -26.65 9.26
C GLU A 252 -11.41 -27.90 9.50
N ASN A 253 -10.83 -29.09 9.41
CA ASN A 253 -11.46 -30.35 9.83
C ASN A 253 -10.50 -31.14 10.72
N PRO A 254 -10.43 -30.85 12.04
CA PRO A 254 -9.86 -31.80 12.96
C PRO A 254 -10.77 -33.04 13.00
N LEU A 255 -10.19 -34.22 12.77
CA LEU A 255 -10.82 -35.48 13.19
C LEU A 255 -11.14 -35.45 14.69
#